data_AF-A0A6C0CW20-F1
#
_entry.id   AF-A0A6C0CW20-F1
#
_cell.length_a   1.000
_cell.length_b   1.000
_cell.length_c   1.000
_cell.angle_alpha   90.00
_cell.angle_beta   90.00
_cell.angle_gamma   90.00
#
_symmetry.space_group_name_H-M   'P 1'
#
loop_
_entity.id
_entity.type
_entity.pdbx_description
1 polymer ?
#
loop_
_entity_poly.entity_id
_entity_poly.type
_entity_poly.pdbx_seq_one_letter_code
_entity_poly.pdbx_strand_id
1 'polypeptide(L)'
;MINNSLFYCKNKDNYPPFKNGLYLEEYFLENFIKNKPQLKRTYIPALWTNFQIEDWFHERKGEMQYALNNWISNNPPGEEGYFTVVQHDDGPKLQLPENTIVYGACSGNIPIPLIYQDVNDTLLKMNKKPFHEKEILCSFVGNNTNYVRRLVLNSKILNETPGFKIINSGGWSADVNRDLQQTFIETTNNSKFALAPRGYGRSSFRFFECFLLGTIPVYVWDDVEWLPFKDIIDYSRLCVSIHIYDLNDLEKILLSIGEEQYTSMWNYYHEVKYLFELEGMTHEIIRQMSI
;
A
#
# COMPACT_ATOMS: atom_id res chain seq x y z
N MET A 1 10.22 -0.36 23.69
CA MET A 1 8.84 -0.90 23.68
C MET A 1 8.01 -0.14 24.69
N ILE A 2 6.75 0.14 24.36
CA ILE A 2 5.74 0.72 25.24
C ILE A 2 5.29 -0.38 26.22
N ASN A 3 5.23 -0.10 27.51
CA ASN A 3 4.88 -1.11 28.52
C ASN A 3 3.35 -1.34 28.60
N ASN A 4 2.75 -1.77 27.48
CA ASN A 4 1.37 -2.19 27.37
C ASN A 4 1.25 -3.14 26.17
N SER A 5 0.82 -4.39 26.42
CA SER A 5 0.75 -5.44 25.38
C SER A 5 -0.28 -5.14 24.28
N LEU A 6 -1.25 -4.25 24.52
CA LEU A 6 -2.25 -3.85 23.53
C LEU A 6 -1.63 -3.18 22.30
N PHE A 7 -0.44 -2.55 22.42
CA PHE A 7 0.28 -1.97 21.30
C PHE A 7 0.86 -3.01 20.32
N TYR A 8 0.86 -4.28 20.72
CA TYR A 8 1.53 -5.38 20.03
C TYR A 8 0.60 -6.59 19.84
N CYS A 9 -0.71 -6.37 19.83
CA CYS A 9 -1.65 -7.42 19.50
C CYS A 9 -1.44 -7.90 18.06
N LYS A 10 -1.80 -9.15 17.79
CA LYS A 10 -1.81 -9.66 16.42
C LYS A 10 -2.93 -8.98 15.65
N ASN A 11 -2.71 -8.76 14.36
CA ASN A 11 -3.77 -8.30 13.48
C ASN A 11 -4.87 -9.36 13.41
N LYS A 12 -6.13 -8.99 13.72
CA LYS A 12 -7.27 -9.93 13.65
C LYS A 12 -7.69 -10.26 12.22
N ASP A 13 -7.37 -9.41 11.25
CA ASP A 13 -7.77 -9.55 9.86
C ASP A 13 -6.63 -10.10 9.00
N ASN A 14 -6.96 -11.02 8.10
CA ASN A 14 -6.02 -11.50 7.08
C ASN A 14 -6.30 -10.83 5.73
N TYR A 15 -5.89 -9.56 5.59
CA TYR A 15 -6.13 -8.76 4.38
C TYR A 15 -4.87 -7.99 3.93
N PRO A 16 -4.41 -8.09 2.67
CA PRO A 16 -5.07 -8.73 1.55
C PRO A 16 -5.01 -10.27 1.66
N PRO A 17 -5.86 -11.00 0.91
CA PRO A 17 -6.01 -12.44 1.09
C PRO A 17 -4.75 -13.27 0.84
N PHE A 18 -3.77 -12.72 0.12
CA PHE A 18 -2.50 -13.39 -0.17
C PHE A 18 -1.46 -13.19 0.93
N LYS A 19 -1.75 -12.32 1.91
CA LYS A 19 -0.88 -12.15 3.07
C LYS A 19 -0.88 -13.44 3.89
N ASN A 20 0.33 -13.92 4.16
CA ASN A 20 0.56 -15.07 5.05
C ASN A 20 1.87 -14.92 5.86
N GLY A 21 2.45 -13.72 5.88
CA GLY A 21 3.53 -13.31 6.78
C GLY A 21 3.20 -11.97 7.45
N LEU A 22 4.19 -11.08 7.56
CA LEU A 22 4.09 -9.78 8.24
C LEU A 22 3.57 -8.65 7.32
N TYR A 23 2.89 -7.67 7.90
CA TYR A 23 2.77 -6.34 7.31
C TYR A 23 4.12 -5.59 7.38
N LEU A 24 4.30 -4.53 6.59
CA LEU A 24 5.48 -3.66 6.68
C LEU A 24 5.66 -3.07 8.07
N GLU A 25 4.57 -2.66 8.71
CA GLU A 25 4.60 -2.11 10.07
C GLU A 25 5.12 -3.13 11.11
N GLU A 26 4.67 -4.38 11.01
CA GLU A 26 5.11 -5.49 11.86
C GLU A 26 6.59 -5.83 11.61
N TYR A 27 6.96 -5.97 10.33
CA TYR A 27 8.34 -6.25 9.93
C TYR A 27 9.31 -5.15 10.36
N PHE A 28 8.92 -3.88 10.19
CA PHE A 28 9.74 -2.74 10.58
C PHE A 28 10.00 -2.75 12.09
N LEU A 29 8.96 -2.98 12.91
CA LEU A 29 9.10 -3.07 14.36
C LEU A 29 10.06 -4.21 14.77
N GLU A 30 9.89 -5.41 14.22
CA GLU A 30 10.78 -6.55 14.50
C GLU A 30 12.24 -6.26 14.12
N ASN A 31 12.44 -5.71 12.92
CA ASN A 31 13.77 -5.34 12.43
C ASN A 31 14.42 -4.27 13.31
N PHE A 32 13.67 -3.23 13.69
CA PHE A 32 14.15 -2.14 14.53
C PHE A 32 14.58 -2.63 15.92
N ILE A 33 13.78 -3.48 16.58
CA ILE A 33 14.10 -4.05 17.89
C ILE A 33 15.36 -4.91 17.83
N LYS A 34 15.49 -5.70 16.75
CA LYS A 34 16.63 -6.59 16.54
C LYS A 34 17.93 -5.82 16.32
N ASN A 35 17.90 -4.81 15.44
CA ASN A 35 19.10 -4.14 14.96
C ASN A 35 19.47 -2.87 15.74
N LYS A 36 18.49 -2.23 16.39
CA LYS A 36 18.65 -1.02 17.22
C LYS A 36 19.51 0.06 16.52
N PRO A 37 19.12 0.50 15.32
CA PRO A 37 19.87 1.51 14.59
C PRO A 37 19.95 2.83 15.38
N GLN A 38 21.07 3.54 15.25
CA GLN A 38 21.21 4.90 15.79
C GLN A 38 20.66 5.88 14.76
N LEU A 39 19.62 6.64 15.14
CA LEU A 39 18.89 7.55 14.26
C LEU A 39 18.78 8.93 14.89
N LYS A 40 18.56 9.95 14.06
CA LYS A 40 18.31 11.33 14.52
C LYS A 40 16.95 11.53 15.16
N ARG A 41 16.01 10.61 14.92
CA ARG A 41 14.66 10.64 15.49
C ARG A 41 14.41 9.40 16.33
N THR A 42 13.67 9.56 17.42
CA THR A 42 13.25 8.44 18.26
C THR A 42 12.04 7.75 17.64
N TYR A 43 12.15 6.44 17.39
CA TYR A 43 11.04 5.63 16.86
C TYR A 43 9.99 5.39 17.96
N ILE A 44 8.71 5.70 17.68
CA ILE A 44 7.57 5.31 18.50
C ILE A 44 7.16 3.87 18.08
N PRO A 45 7.45 2.84 18.90
CA PRO A 45 7.32 1.45 18.50
C PRO A 45 5.90 0.94 18.76
N ALA A 46 5.00 1.06 17.79
CA ALA A 46 3.60 0.72 17.92
C ALA A 46 3.07 0.02 16.65
N LEU A 47 2.22 -0.99 16.83
CA LEU A 47 1.48 -1.64 15.74
C LEU A 47 0.08 -0.99 15.61
N TRP A 48 0.06 0.31 15.28
CA TRP A 48 -1.13 1.10 14.94
C TRP A 48 -2.17 0.34 14.14
N THR A 49 -1.77 -0.33 13.05
CA THR A 49 -2.73 -1.04 12.19
C THR A 49 -3.38 -2.20 12.94
N ASN A 50 -2.62 -2.92 13.76
CA ASN A 50 -3.11 -4.11 14.43
C ASN A 50 -4.11 -3.78 15.53
N PHE A 51 -3.79 -2.81 16.38
CA PHE A 51 -4.69 -2.52 17.51
C PHE A 51 -5.83 -1.59 17.15
N GLN A 52 -5.71 -0.72 16.13
CA GLN A 52 -6.78 0.24 15.82
C GLN A 52 -7.99 -0.37 15.13
N ILE A 53 -7.83 -1.56 14.53
CA ILE A 53 -8.94 -2.29 13.93
C ILE A 53 -9.70 -3.14 14.95
N GLU A 54 -9.19 -3.28 16.16
CA GLU A 54 -9.79 -4.10 17.20
C GLU A 54 -11.08 -3.47 17.74
N ASP A 55 -12.08 -4.30 18.02
CA ASP A 55 -13.38 -3.80 18.50
C ASP A 55 -13.25 -3.12 19.86
N TRP A 56 -12.29 -3.57 20.68
CA TRP A 56 -12.00 -3.00 22.00
C TRP A 56 -11.21 -1.69 21.96
N PHE A 57 -10.67 -1.27 20.79
CA PHE A 57 -9.79 -0.11 20.71
C PHE A 57 -10.45 1.16 21.23
N HIS A 58 -11.72 1.40 20.85
CA HIS A 58 -12.44 2.61 21.25
C HIS A 58 -12.61 2.71 22.77
N GLU A 59 -12.86 1.59 23.44
CA GLU A 59 -13.01 1.52 24.90
C GLU A 59 -11.67 1.65 25.64
N ARG A 60 -10.59 1.09 25.06
CA ARG A 60 -9.23 1.09 25.64
C ARG A 60 -8.39 2.30 25.25
N LYS A 61 -8.87 3.16 24.36
CA LYS A 61 -8.10 4.28 23.78
C LYS A 61 -7.44 5.17 24.85
N GLY A 62 -8.15 5.47 25.94
CA GLY A 62 -7.62 6.29 27.05
C GLY A 62 -6.47 5.62 27.80
N GLU A 63 -6.59 4.31 28.07
CA GLU A 63 -5.53 3.50 28.70
C GLU A 63 -4.29 3.44 27.81
N MET A 64 -4.49 3.23 26.50
CA MET A 64 -3.39 3.20 25.54
C MET A 64 -2.71 4.57 25.41
N GLN A 65 -3.48 5.66 25.38
CA GLN A 65 -2.91 7.02 25.37
C GLN A 65 -2.07 7.28 26.61
N TYR A 66 -2.54 6.86 27.80
CA TYR A 66 -1.77 6.98 29.04
C TYR A 66 -0.44 6.21 28.97
N ALA A 67 -0.47 4.97 28.47
CA ALA A 67 0.73 4.17 28.29
C ALA A 67 1.72 4.79 27.29
N LEU A 68 1.22 5.36 26.19
CA LEU A 68 2.04 6.08 25.21
C LEU A 68 2.68 7.33 25.84
N ASN A 69 1.92 8.15 26.57
CA ASN A 69 2.42 9.35 27.24
C ASN A 69 3.52 9.02 28.27
N ASN A 70 3.33 7.95 29.04
CA ASN A 70 4.35 7.45 29.97
C ASN A 70 5.61 6.99 29.24
N TRP A 71 5.45 6.29 28.11
CA TRP A 71 6.60 5.86 27.31
C TRP A 71 7.36 7.08 26.76
N ILE A 72 6.67 8.07 26.18
CA ILE A 72 7.26 9.32 25.67
C ILE A 72 8.05 10.03 26.77
N SER A 73 7.48 10.16 27.97
CA SER A 73 8.13 10.84 29.10
C SER A 73 9.44 10.18 29.54
N ASN A 74 9.57 8.86 29.33
CA ASN A 74 10.77 8.09 29.66
C ASN A 74 11.71 7.88 28.46
N ASN A 75 11.32 8.30 27.26
CA ASN A 75 12.06 8.10 26.01
C ASN A 75 12.08 9.43 25.25
N PRO A 76 13.01 10.35 25.58
CA PRO A 76 13.06 11.68 24.98
C PRO A 76 13.23 11.61 23.44
N PRO A 77 12.82 12.67 22.72
CA PRO A 77 13.00 12.73 21.28
C PRO A 77 14.49 12.66 20.93
N GLY A 78 14.78 12.16 19.74
CA GLY A 78 16.09 12.35 19.12
C GLY A 78 16.29 13.81 18.76
N GLU A 79 17.47 14.15 18.22
CA GLU A 79 17.82 15.52 17.82
C GLU A 79 16.77 16.18 16.92
N GLU A 80 16.11 15.39 16.06
CA GLU A 80 15.09 15.88 15.14
C GLU A 80 13.64 15.58 15.57
N GLY A 81 13.43 14.97 16.73
CA GLY A 81 12.08 14.64 17.22
C GLY A 81 11.78 13.14 17.22
N TYR A 82 10.51 12.81 16.97
CA TYR A 82 10.01 11.44 16.88
C TYR A 82 9.69 11.05 15.44
N PHE A 83 9.57 9.74 15.21
CA PHE A 83 8.92 9.20 14.01
C PHE A 83 8.16 7.91 14.31
N THR A 84 7.25 7.52 13.41
CA THR A 84 6.58 6.23 13.46
C THR A 84 6.22 5.73 12.05
N VAL A 85 5.93 4.43 11.93
CA VAL A 85 5.56 3.75 10.69
C VAL A 85 4.13 3.23 10.85
N VAL A 86 3.26 3.46 9.86
CA VAL A 86 1.84 3.09 9.95
C VAL A 86 1.26 2.70 8.59
N GLN A 87 0.47 1.63 8.56
CA GLN A 87 -0.29 1.23 7.36
C GLN A 87 -1.79 1.50 7.44
N HIS A 88 -2.31 1.77 8.64
CA HIS A 88 -3.72 2.07 8.87
C HIS A 88 -4.18 3.27 8.03
N ASP A 89 -5.38 3.17 7.46
CA ASP A 89 -5.91 4.17 6.53
C ASP A 89 -5.91 5.59 7.11
N ASP A 90 -6.41 5.73 8.34
CA ASP A 90 -6.47 7.00 9.07
C ASP A 90 -5.15 7.42 9.75
N GLY A 91 -4.10 6.60 9.65
CA GLY A 91 -2.87 6.80 10.41
C GLY A 91 -3.07 6.58 11.91
N PRO A 92 -2.18 7.13 12.76
CA PRO A 92 -2.23 6.95 14.21
C PRO A 92 -3.42 7.71 14.83
N LYS A 93 -4.27 6.99 15.58
CA LYS A 93 -5.46 7.55 16.26
C LYS A 93 -5.20 8.00 17.69
N LEU A 94 -4.03 7.66 18.25
CA LEU A 94 -3.55 8.23 19.51
C LEU A 94 -2.79 9.53 19.22
N GLN A 95 -2.81 10.45 20.18
CA GLN A 95 -2.09 11.70 20.07
C GLN A 95 -0.59 11.44 20.13
N LEU A 96 0.11 11.88 19.08
CA LEU A 96 1.56 11.86 18.99
C LEU A 96 2.14 13.19 19.50
N PRO A 97 3.40 13.20 19.96
CA PRO A 97 4.13 14.44 20.20
C PRO A 97 4.15 15.35 18.97
N GLU A 98 4.21 16.66 19.19
CA GLU A 98 4.44 17.62 18.11
C GLU A 98 5.75 17.29 17.35
N ASN A 99 5.80 17.64 16.07
CA ASN A 99 6.93 17.36 15.18
C ASN A 99 7.27 15.87 14.98
N THR A 100 6.36 14.96 15.33
CA THR A 100 6.49 13.54 14.97
C THR A 100 6.29 13.38 13.46
N ILE A 101 7.24 12.71 12.80
CA ILE A 101 7.12 12.34 11.39
C ILE A 101 6.42 10.99 11.27
N VAL A 102 5.31 10.95 10.54
CA VAL A 102 4.55 9.73 10.26
C VAL A 102 4.89 9.25 8.86
N TYR A 103 5.63 8.15 8.78
CA TYR A 103 5.78 7.34 7.57
C TYR A 103 4.52 6.51 7.40
N GLY A 104 3.63 6.89 6.47
CA GLY A 104 2.31 6.29 6.42
C GLY A 104 1.85 5.89 5.02
N ALA A 105 1.31 4.67 4.94
CA ALA A 105 0.93 4.09 3.66
C ALA A 105 -0.29 4.76 3.02
N CYS A 106 -1.17 5.32 3.87
CA CYS A 106 -2.44 5.89 3.45
C CYS A 106 -2.65 7.35 3.91
N SER A 107 -1.83 7.82 4.85
CA SER A 107 -1.90 9.12 5.51
C SER A 107 -0.55 9.44 6.16
N GLY A 108 -0.40 10.58 6.82
CA GLY A 108 0.85 10.95 7.49
C GLY A 108 1.62 12.05 6.76
N ASN A 109 2.94 12.08 6.96
CA ASN A 109 3.83 13.10 6.42
C ASN A 109 4.62 12.60 5.21
N ILE A 110 5.12 11.35 5.28
CA ILE A 110 5.96 10.75 4.25
C ILE A 110 5.25 9.50 3.73
N PRO A 111 4.91 9.42 2.43
CA PRO A 111 4.28 8.22 1.87
C PRO A 111 5.24 7.03 1.91
N ILE A 112 4.70 5.87 2.30
CA ILE A 112 5.34 4.55 2.16
C ILE A 112 4.41 3.62 1.36
N PRO A 113 4.89 2.55 0.73
CA PRO A 113 4.02 1.65 0.00
C PRO A 113 3.13 0.82 0.95
N LEU A 114 1.92 0.51 0.51
CA LEU A 114 1.04 -0.43 1.20
C LEU A 114 1.40 -1.86 0.75
N ILE A 115 2.30 -2.52 1.48
CA ILE A 115 2.89 -3.83 1.14
C ILE A 115 2.84 -4.79 2.33
N TYR A 116 3.03 -6.08 2.05
CA TYR A 116 2.97 -7.18 3.00
C TYR A 116 3.87 -8.34 2.56
N GLN A 117 4.11 -9.27 3.47
CA GLN A 117 4.84 -10.50 3.21
C GLN A 117 3.89 -11.61 2.76
N ASP A 118 4.23 -12.21 1.63
CA ASP A 118 3.67 -13.46 1.13
C ASP A 118 4.79 -14.50 1.14
N VAL A 119 4.93 -15.22 2.25
CA VAL A 119 5.92 -16.29 2.46
C VAL A 119 5.80 -17.39 1.41
N ASN A 120 4.61 -17.59 0.86
CA ASN A 120 4.38 -18.59 -0.18
C ASN A 120 4.71 -18.08 -1.58
N ASP A 121 4.99 -16.79 -1.75
CA ASP A 121 5.15 -16.13 -3.05
C ASP A 121 3.95 -16.40 -3.99
N THR A 122 2.74 -16.45 -3.43
CA THR A 122 1.49 -16.84 -4.10
C THR A 122 1.31 -16.13 -5.43
N LEU A 123 1.38 -14.79 -5.43
CA LEU A 123 1.24 -13.99 -6.65
C LEU A 123 2.51 -14.03 -7.50
N LEU A 124 3.69 -13.98 -6.87
CA LEU A 124 4.97 -13.90 -7.56
C LEU A 124 5.25 -15.16 -8.41
N LYS A 125 4.80 -16.33 -7.96
CA LYS A 125 4.94 -17.63 -8.65
C LYS A 125 3.93 -17.83 -9.79
N MET A 126 2.96 -16.93 -9.96
CA MET A 126 2.02 -17.04 -11.09
C MET A 126 2.77 -16.89 -12.41
N ASN A 127 2.37 -17.69 -13.40
CA ASN A 127 2.87 -17.59 -14.76
C ASN A 127 2.38 -16.27 -15.37
N LYS A 128 3.30 -15.33 -15.53
CA LYS A 128 3.02 -13.99 -16.07
C LYS A 128 2.91 -14.09 -17.59
N LYS A 129 1.84 -13.52 -18.14
CA LYS A 129 1.70 -13.40 -19.59
C LYS A 129 2.60 -12.29 -20.14
N PRO A 130 3.27 -12.46 -21.30
CA PRO A 130 3.93 -11.37 -22.00
C PRO A 130 2.89 -10.40 -22.60
N PHE A 131 3.34 -9.22 -23.03
CA PHE A 131 2.47 -8.13 -23.51
C PHE A 131 1.51 -8.56 -24.64
N HIS A 132 2.00 -9.33 -25.62
CA HIS A 132 1.22 -9.79 -26.77
C HIS A 132 0.19 -10.89 -26.45
N GLU A 133 0.32 -11.59 -25.31
CA GLU A 133 -0.64 -12.60 -24.85
C GLU A 133 -1.74 -12.03 -23.95
N LYS A 134 -1.62 -10.76 -23.53
CA LYS A 134 -2.61 -10.08 -22.68
C LYS A 134 -3.73 -9.51 -23.54
N GLU A 135 -4.94 -10.05 -23.36
CA GLU A 135 -6.12 -9.72 -24.16
C GLU A 135 -6.87 -8.48 -23.63
N ILE A 136 -6.69 -8.13 -22.37
CA ILE A 136 -7.37 -6.99 -21.73
C ILE A 136 -6.42 -5.80 -21.75
N LEU A 137 -6.89 -4.64 -22.23
CA LEU A 137 -6.10 -3.40 -22.15
C LEU A 137 -5.97 -2.97 -20.69
N CYS A 138 -7.09 -2.80 -20.00
CA CYS A 138 -7.11 -2.38 -18.60
C CYS A 138 -8.20 -3.08 -17.80
N SER A 139 -7.92 -3.45 -16.56
CA SER A 139 -8.95 -4.03 -15.69
C SER A 139 -9.04 -3.38 -14.32
N PHE A 140 -10.18 -3.60 -13.66
CA PHE A 140 -10.36 -3.36 -12.24
C PHE A 140 -11.13 -4.54 -11.65
N VAL A 141 -10.65 -5.11 -10.55
CA VAL A 141 -11.40 -6.08 -9.74
C VAL A 141 -11.39 -5.61 -8.30
N GLY A 142 -12.55 -5.23 -7.78
CA GLY A 142 -12.66 -4.72 -6.41
C GLY A 142 -14.04 -4.23 -6.04
N ASN A 143 -14.11 -3.42 -4.99
CA ASN A 143 -15.35 -2.98 -4.36
C ASN A 143 -15.44 -1.46 -4.26
N ASN A 144 -16.66 -0.95 -4.12
CA ASN A 144 -16.94 0.46 -3.87
C ASN A 144 -16.60 0.86 -2.42
N THR A 145 -15.32 1.04 -2.12
CA THR A 145 -14.83 1.45 -0.79
C THR A 145 -14.53 2.95 -0.67
N ASN A 146 -14.62 3.70 -1.77
CA ASN A 146 -14.25 5.12 -1.83
C ASN A 146 -14.93 5.78 -3.04
N TYR A 147 -15.09 7.12 -2.98
CA TYR A 147 -15.60 7.93 -4.09
C TYR A 147 -14.90 7.64 -5.43
N VAL A 148 -13.58 7.57 -5.47
CA VAL A 148 -12.80 7.25 -6.67
C VAL A 148 -13.18 5.88 -7.24
N ARG A 149 -13.32 4.86 -6.38
CA ARG A 149 -13.73 3.51 -6.82
C ARG A 149 -15.17 3.48 -7.32
N ARG A 150 -16.05 4.29 -6.73
CA ARG A 150 -17.42 4.48 -7.23
C ARG A 150 -17.43 5.04 -8.64
N LEU A 151 -16.58 6.04 -8.90
CA LEU A 151 -16.44 6.62 -10.25
C LEU A 151 -15.92 5.58 -11.24
N VAL A 152 -14.88 4.81 -10.88
CA VAL A 152 -14.36 3.72 -11.72
C VAL A 152 -15.45 2.69 -12.02
N LEU A 153 -16.13 2.17 -10.99
CA LEU A 153 -17.17 1.15 -11.12
C LEU A 153 -18.39 1.63 -11.94
N ASN A 154 -18.79 2.89 -11.76
CA ASN A 154 -19.96 3.45 -12.43
C ASN A 154 -19.63 4.20 -13.73
N SER A 155 -18.36 4.23 -14.17
CA SER A 155 -17.97 4.95 -15.37
C SER A 155 -18.53 4.26 -16.61
N LYS A 156 -19.44 4.93 -17.31
CA LYS A 156 -20.01 4.43 -18.56
C LYS A 156 -18.92 4.19 -19.61
N ILE A 157 -17.97 5.10 -19.72
CA ILE A 157 -16.84 5.00 -20.66
C ILE A 157 -16.04 3.73 -20.37
N LEU A 158 -15.60 3.52 -19.12
CA LEU A 158 -14.81 2.33 -18.79
C LEU A 158 -15.58 1.02 -18.94
N ASN A 159 -16.90 1.01 -18.71
CA ASN A 159 -17.71 -0.20 -18.83
C ASN A 159 -18.09 -0.53 -20.28
N GLU A 160 -18.13 0.45 -21.18
CA GLU A 160 -18.52 0.27 -22.58
C GLU A 160 -17.32 0.15 -23.53
N THR A 161 -16.12 0.57 -23.12
CA THR A 161 -14.91 0.40 -23.91
C THR A 161 -14.50 -1.09 -23.98
N PRO A 162 -14.41 -1.71 -25.17
CA PRO A 162 -14.14 -3.15 -25.32
C PRO A 162 -12.83 -3.66 -24.68
N GLY A 163 -11.82 -2.79 -24.55
CA GLY A 163 -10.53 -3.14 -23.94
C GLY A 163 -10.53 -3.12 -22.40
N PHE A 164 -11.63 -2.68 -21.77
CA PHE A 164 -11.71 -2.54 -20.32
C PHE A 164 -12.54 -3.65 -19.69
N LYS A 165 -12.08 -4.16 -18.54
CA LYS A 165 -12.81 -5.17 -17.75
C LYS A 165 -12.96 -4.71 -16.30
N ILE A 166 -14.15 -4.22 -15.96
CA ILE A 166 -14.47 -3.66 -14.64
C ILE A 166 -15.38 -4.65 -13.88
N ILE A 167 -14.89 -5.18 -12.76
CA ILE A 167 -15.58 -6.19 -11.95
C ILE A 167 -15.80 -5.64 -10.54
N ASN A 168 -17.08 -5.60 -10.14
CA ASN A 168 -17.49 -5.38 -8.75
C ASN A 168 -17.57 -6.72 -8.00
N SER A 169 -16.81 -6.87 -6.93
CA SER A 169 -16.70 -8.11 -6.15
C SER A 169 -17.81 -8.32 -5.11
N GLY A 170 -18.86 -7.50 -5.12
CA GLY A 170 -20.08 -7.74 -4.33
C GLY A 170 -20.07 -7.17 -2.92
N GLY A 171 -19.08 -6.36 -2.54
CA GLY A 171 -18.99 -5.73 -1.24
C GLY A 171 -17.64 -5.95 -0.56
N TRP A 172 -17.26 -5.03 0.33
CA TRP A 172 -16.00 -5.13 1.07
C TRP A 172 -16.12 -6.12 2.24
N SER A 173 -15.12 -7.00 2.36
CA SER A 173 -14.89 -7.94 3.46
C SER A 173 -13.39 -8.16 3.59
N ALA A 174 -12.90 -8.32 4.82
CA ALA A 174 -11.52 -8.74 5.07
C ALA A 174 -11.28 -10.21 4.64
N ASP A 175 -12.30 -11.06 4.79
CA ASP A 175 -12.30 -12.44 4.29
C ASP A 175 -12.74 -12.47 2.82
N VAL A 176 -11.77 -12.65 1.92
CA VAL A 176 -11.99 -12.73 0.47
C VAL A 176 -11.93 -14.20 0.07
N ASN A 177 -13.05 -14.74 -0.42
CA ASN A 177 -13.12 -16.16 -0.82
C ASN A 177 -12.22 -16.48 -2.04
N ARG A 178 -11.95 -17.77 -2.26
CA ARG A 178 -11.05 -18.24 -3.32
C ARG A 178 -11.50 -17.87 -4.73
N ASP A 179 -12.81 -17.82 -5.01
CA ASP A 179 -13.32 -17.49 -6.34
C ASP A 179 -13.06 -16.01 -6.68
N LEU A 180 -13.22 -15.12 -5.68
CA LEU A 180 -12.88 -13.70 -5.83
C LEU A 180 -11.38 -13.49 -5.99
N GLN A 181 -10.55 -14.24 -5.23
CA GLN A 181 -9.10 -14.23 -5.40
C GLN A 181 -8.69 -14.68 -6.81
N GLN A 182 -9.26 -15.78 -7.30
CA GLN A 182 -8.98 -16.31 -8.63
C GLN A 182 -9.42 -15.31 -9.71
N THR A 183 -10.59 -14.69 -9.55
CA THR A 183 -11.09 -13.64 -10.45
C THR A 183 -10.11 -12.47 -10.54
N PHE A 184 -9.56 -12.03 -9.41
CA PHE A 184 -8.54 -10.99 -9.37
C PHE A 184 -7.25 -11.42 -10.08
N ILE A 185 -6.73 -12.62 -9.78
CA ILE A 185 -5.49 -13.14 -10.36
C ILE A 185 -5.62 -13.26 -11.88
N GLU A 186 -6.64 -13.97 -12.37
CA GLU A 186 -6.82 -14.25 -13.80
C GLU A 186 -7.05 -12.97 -14.59
N THR A 187 -7.92 -12.09 -14.09
CA THR A 187 -8.23 -10.83 -14.78
C THR A 187 -7.01 -9.94 -14.82
N THR A 188 -6.31 -9.76 -13.70
CA THR A 188 -5.14 -8.89 -13.63
C THR A 188 -4.00 -9.44 -14.48
N ASN A 189 -3.70 -10.74 -14.41
CA ASN A 189 -2.64 -11.38 -15.21
C ASN A 189 -2.93 -11.32 -16.72
N ASN A 190 -4.20 -11.38 -17.14
CA ASN A 190 -4.59 -11.22 -18.54
C ASN A 190 -4.69 -9.75 -19.01
N SER A 191 -4.40 -8.78 -18.13
CA SER A 191 -4.45 -7.35 -18.44
C SER A 191 -3.07 -6.76 -18.66
N LYS A 192 -2.94 -5.83 -19.63
CA LYS A 192 -1.75 -4.99 -19.80
C LYS A 192 -1.62 -4.02 -18.64
N PHE A 193 -2.71 -3.35 -18.32
CA PHE A 193 -2.81 -2.42 -17.21
C PHE A 193 -3.87 -2.86 -16.20
N ALA A 194 -3.72 -2.48 -14.94
CA ALA A 194 -4.76 -2.70 -13.94
C ALA A 194 -4.93 -1.47 -13.04
N LEU A 195 -6.17 -1.00 -12.93
CA LEU A 195 -6.53 0.12 -12.08
C LEU A 195 -6.28 -0.25 -10.62
N ALA A 196 -5.47 0.56 -9.95
CA ALA A 196 -5.21 0.55 -8.53
C ALA A 196 -5.65 1.87 -7.90
N PRO A 197 -6.95 2.23 -7.98
CA PRO A 197 -7.46 3.45 -7.37
C PRO A 197 -7.29 3.38 -5.85
N ARG A 198 -7.08 4.55 -5.23
CA ARG A 198 -7.06 4.68 -3.77
C ARG A 198 -8.25 3.99 -3.11
N GLY A 199 -8.03 3.44 -1.93
CA GLY A 199 -9.03 2.76 -1.10
C GLY A 199 -9.72 3.72 -0.12
N TYR A 200 -10.04 3.21 1.07
CA TYR A 200 -10.42 4.07 2.20
C TYR A 200 -9.32 5.11 2.45
N GLY A 201 -8.07 4.66 2.57
CA GLY A 201 -6.88 5.50 2.56
C GLY A 201 -6.46 6.00 1.16
N ARG A 202 -5.31 6.66 1.08
CA ARG A 202 -4.75 7.16 -0.19
C ARG A 202 -4.09 6.07 -1.05
N SER A 203 -3.85 4.88 -0.52
CA SER A 203 -3.18 3.78 -1.23
C SER A 203 -4.04 2.50 -1.28
N SER A 204 -3.51 1.45 -1.89
CA SER A 204 -4.14 0.13 -2.02
C SER A 204 -3.07 -0.94 -2.29
N PHE A 205 -3.14 -2.09 -1.60
CA PHE A 205 -2.24 -3.23 -1.81
C PHE A 205 -2.17 -3.65 -3.28
N ARG A 206 -3.32 -3.54 -3.97
CA ARG A 206 -3.47 -3.75 -5.41
C ARG A 206 -2.38 -3.09 -6.27
N PHE A 207 -1.91 -1.90 -5.92
CA PHE A 207 -0.88 -1.21 -6.71
C PHE A 207 0.36 -2.10 -6.88
N PHE A 208 0.83 -2.74 -5.81
CA PHE A 208 1.96 -3.65 -5.85
C PHE A 208 1.58 -5.06 -6.33
N GLU A 209 0.40 -5.57 -5.97
CA GLU A 209 -0.07 -6.88 -6.44
C GLU A 209 -0.17 -6.95 -7.98
N CYS A 210 -0.43 -5.83 -8.65
CA CYS A 210 -0.39 -5.74 -10.12
C CYS A 210 0.99 -6.13 -10.66
N PHE A 211 2.06 -5.57 -10.09
CA PHE A 211 3.42 -5.91 -10.49
C PHE A 211 3.76 -7.38 -10.24
N LEU A 212 3.30 -7.94 -9.11
CA LEU A 212 3.49 -9.36 -8.82
C LEU A 212 2.83 -10.28 -9.85
N LEU A 213 1.73 -9.83 -10.45
CA LEU A 213 0.98 -10.52 -11.50
C LEU A 213 1.42 -10.18 -12.93
N GLY A 214 2.55 -9.47 -13.11
CA GLY A 214 3.04 -9.14 -14.45
C GLY A 214 2.21 -8.07 -15.16
N THR A 215 1.55 -7.18 -14.41
CA THR A 215 0.68 -6.12 -14.95
C THR A 215 1.10 -4.74 -14.43
N ILE A 216 1.12 -3.73 -15.31
CA ILE A 216 1.49 -2.36 -14.92
C ILE A 216 0.29 -1.68 -14.22
N PRO A 217 0.45 -1.15 -13.00
CA PRO A 217 -0.67 -0.51 -12.30
C PRO A 217 -1.00 0.86 -12.90
N VAL A 218 -2.28 1.22 -12.80
CA VAL A 218 -2.78 2.57 -13.04
C VAL A 218 -3.25 3.15 -11.71
N TYR A 219 -2.46 4.04 -11.11
CA TYR A 219 -2.82 4.69 -9.84
C TYR A 219 -3.74 5.88 -10.09
N VAL A 220 -4.95 5.81 -9.53
CA VAL A 220 -5.97 6.85 -9.66
C VAL A 220 -6.17 7.53 -8.30
N TRP A 221 -5.92 8.83 -8.25
CA TRP A 221 -5.99 9.66 -7.04
C TRP A 221 -6.84 10.92 -7.27
N ASP A 222 -7.33 11.53 -6.18
CA ASP A 222 -8.26 12.67 -6.20
C ASP A 222 -7.84 13.87 -5.32
N ASP A 223 -7.06 13.65 -4.25
CA ASP A 223 -6.56 14.73 -3.40
C ASP A 223 -5.06 14.98 -3.61
N VAL A 224 -4.24 13.97 -3.31
CA VAL A 224 -2.79 14.03 -3.38
C VAL A 224 -2.28 12.70 -3.93
N GLU A 225 -1.39 12.78 -4.91
CA GLU A 225 -0.71 11.60 -5.45
C GLU A 225 0.25 10.99 -4.40
N TRP A 226 -0.23 9.96 -3.70
CA TRP A 226 0.41 9.37 -2.52
C TRP A 226 1.39 8.22 -2.87
N LEU A 227 2.32 8.50 -3.77
CA LEU A 227 3.36 7.55 -4.19
C LEU A 227 4.67 7.79 -3.41
N PRO A 228 5.31 6.73 -2.86
CA PRO A 228 6.46 6.86 -1.97
C PRO A 228 7.76 7.22 -2.70
N PHE A 229 8.61 8.01 -2.03
CA PHE A 229 10.01 8.24 -2.40
C PHE A 229 10.23 8.68 -3.86
N LYS A 230 9.46 9.69 -4.29
CA LYS A 230 9.56 10.30 -5.63
C LYS A 230 10.93 10.94 -5.93
N ASP A 231 11.76 11.14 -4.91
CA ASP A 231 13.15 11.60 -5.03
C ASP A 231 14.10 10.52 -5.58
N ILE A 232 13.75 9.23 -5.43
CA ILE A 232 14.53 8.10 -5.93
C ILE A 232 13.75 7.21 -6.92
N ILE A 233 12.42 7.31 -6.96
CA ILE A 233 11.54 6.57 -7.89
C ILE A 233 10.90 7.55 -8.89
N ASP A 234 11.22 7.37 -10.17
CA ASP A 234 10.56 8.05 -11.28
C ASP A 234 9.29 7.28 -11.68
N TYR A 235 8.15 7.68 -11.11
CA TYR A 235 6.88 7.02 -11.37
C TYR A 235 6.38 7.13 -12.81
N SER A 236 6.86 8.12 -13.57
CA SER A 236 6.53 8.24 -15.00
C SER A 236 7.11 7.09 -15.83
N ARG A 237 8.18 6.45 -15.33
CA ARG A 237 8.80 5.25 -15.90
C ARG A 237 8.25 3.95 -15.33
N LEU A 238 7.53 4.00 -14.21
CA LEU A 238 7.14 2.82 -13.45
C LEU A 238 5.68 2.42 -13.66
N CYS A 239 4.78 3.40 -13.68
CA CYS A 239 3.34 3.16 -13.75
C CYS A 239 2.63 4.29 -14.50
N VAL A 240 1.34 4.12 -14.74
CA VAL A 240 0.48 5.23 -15.13
C VAL A 240 -0.12 5.81 -13.86
N SER A 241 0.10 7.08 -13.57
CA SER A 241 -0.65 7.76 -12.52
C SER A 241 -1.46 8.91 -13.10
N ILE A 242 -2.74 8.95 -12.73
CA ILE A 242 -3.69 9.93 -13.23
C ILE A 242 -4.56 10.48 -12.10
N HIS A 243 -4.96 11.73 -12.27
CA HIS A 243 -6.01 12.29 -11.45
C HIS A 243 -7.37 11.71 -11.86
N ILE A 244 -8.36 11.67 -10.96
CA ILE A 244 -9.71 11.21 -11.29
C ILE A 244 -10.36 11.94 -12.46
N TYR A 245 -9.95 13.17 -12.75
CA TYR A 245 -10.49 13.97 -13.84
C TYR A 245 -10.00 13.50 -15.23
N ASP A 246 -8.90 12.74 -15.27
CA ASP A 246 -8.34 12.21 -16.51
C ASP A 246 -8.86 10.81 -16.84
N LEU A 247 -9.80 10.27 -16.06
CA LEU A 247 -10.40 8.94 -16.29
C LEU A 247 -11.03 8.81 -17.69
N ASN A 248 -11.53 9.91 -18.26
CA ASN A 248 -12.13 9.92 -19.59
C ASN A 248 -11.08 9.78 -20.71
N ASP A 249 -9.85 10.23 -20.47
CA ASP A 249 -8.73 10.12 -21.42
C ASP A 249 -7.90 8.86 -21.21
N LEU A 250 -8.23 8.04 -20.20
CA LEU A 250 -7.45 6.89 -19.79
C LEU A 250 -7.23 5.90 -20.94
N GLU A 251 -8.25 5.58 -21.73
CA GLU A 251 -8.08 4.67 -22.89
C GLU A 251 -7.02 5.19 -23.86
N LYS A 252 -7.06 6.47 -24.20
CA LYS A 252 -6.09 7.10 -25.10
C LYS A 252 -4.68 7.08 -24.51
N ILE A 253 -4.54 7.36 -23.21
CA ILE A 253 -3.26 7.29 -22.50
C ILE A 253 -2.69 5.87 -22.59
N LEU A 254 -3.49 4.84 -22.28
CA LEU A 254 -3.03 3.46 -22.27
C LEU A 254 -2.71 2.93 -23.67
N LEU A 255 -3.49 3.31 -24.70
CA LEU A 255 -3.23 2.92 -26.09
C LEU A 255 -1.98 3.60 -26.67
N SER A 256 -1.54 4.72 -26.11
CA SER A 256 -0.28 5.37 -26.52
C SER A 256 0.96 4.59 -26.07
N ILE A 257 0.82 3.68 -25.10
CA ILE A 257 1.91 2.86 -24.56
C ILE A 257 1.99 1.56 -25.34
N GLY A 258 2.92 1.51 -26.30
CA GLY A 258 3.23 0.30 -27.07
C GLY A 258 4.05 -0.73 -26.28
N GLU A 259 4.30 -1.89 -26.88
CA GLU A 259 5.06 -3.00 -26.25
C GLU A 259 6.48 -2.59 -25.82
N GLU A 260 7.16 -1.76 -26.62
CA GLU A 260 8.49 -1.26 -26.30
C GLU A 260 8.49 -0.44 -25.00
N GLN A 261 7.62 0.57 -24.90
CA GLN A 261 7.49 1.39 -23.70
C GLN A 261 7.03 0.55 -22.51
N TYR A 262 6.07 -0.36 -22.70
CA TYR A 262 5.63 -1.30 -21.66
C TYR A 262 6.80 -2.14 -21.13
N THR A 263 7.68 -2.60 -22.03
CA THR A 263 8.88 -3.37 -21.67
C THR A 263 9.90 -2.51 -20.92
N SER A 264 10.09 -1.24 -21.31
CA SER A 264 10.91 -0.28 -20.55
C SER A 264 10.37 -0.05 -19.14
N MET A 265 9.04 0.02 -18.96
CA MET A 265 8.43 0.13 -17.62
C MET A 265 8.72 -1.10 -16.77
N TRP A 266 8.66 -2.31 -17.36
CA TRP A 266 9.05 -3.54 -16.67
C TRP A 266 10.52 -3.56 -16.27
N ASN A 267 11.42 -3.16 -17.16
CA ASN A 267 12.84 -3.12 -16.84
C ASN A 267 13.10 -2.16 -15.68
N TYR A 268 12.46 -0.99 -15.68
CA TYR A 268 12.57 -0.04 -14.59
C TYR A 268 12.00 -0.60 -13.27
N TYR A 269 10.85 -1.29 -13.30
CA TYR A 269 10.35 -2.00 -12.11
C TYR A 269 11.39 -2.97 -11.55
N HIS A 270 12.11 -3.74 -12.38
CA HIS A 270 13.14 -4.66 -11.90
C HIS A 270 14.33 -3.95 -11.24
N GLU A 271 14.65 -2.71 -11.66
CA GLU A 271 15.68 -1.88 -11.03
C GLU A 271 15.25 -1.42 -9.62
N VAL A 272 13.97 -1.10 -9.43
CA VAL A 272 13.48 -0.45 -8.19
C VAL A 272 12.64 -1.34 -7.27
N LYS A 273 12.27 -2.56 -7.68
CA LYS A 273 11.32 -3.42 -6.94
C LYS A 273 11.72 -3.72 -5.50
N TYR A 274 13.01 -3.68 -5.18
CA TYR A 274 13.51 -3.87 -3.82
C TYR A 274 12.97 -2.80 -2.86
N LEU A 275 12.64 -1.60 -3.36
CA LEU A 275 11.95 -0.54 -2.62
C LEU A 275 10.44 -0.83 -2.44
N PHE A 276 9.93 -1.97 -2.89
CA PHE A 276 8.57 -2.42 -2.60
C PHE A 276 8.57 -3.76 -1.86
N GLU A 277 9.74 -4.21 -1.40
CA GLU A 277 9.93 -5.36 -0.54
C GLU A 277 10.14 -4.89 0.90
N LEU A 278 9.69 -5.69 1.89
CA LEU A 278 9.69 -5.26 3.29
C LEU A 278 11.09 -4.88 3.80
N GLU A 279 12.10 -5.65 3.40
CA GLU A 279 13.50 -5.39 3.78
C GLU A 279 14.03 -4.09 3.17
N GLY A 280 13.92 -3.93 1.85
CA GLY A 280 14.40 -2.73 1.17
C GLY A 280 13.66 -1.47 1.63
N MET A 281 12.35 -1.58 1.87
CA MET A 281 11.55 -0.48 2.42
C MET A 281 11.99 -0.10 3.85
N THR A 282 12.22 -1.09 4.70
CA THR A 282 12.72 -0.87 6.06
C THR A 282 14.09 -0.19 6.04
N HIS A 283 15.00 -0.65 5.18
CA HIS A 283 16.31 -0.03 5.00
C HIS A 283 16.20 1.42 4.50
N GLU A 284 15.31 1.71 3.56
CA GLU A 284 15.13 3.07 3.05
C GLU A 284 14.59 4.03 4.11
N ILE A 285 13.58 3.63 4.89
CA ILE A 285 13.07 4.41 6.02
C ILE A 285 14.21 4.71 7.02
N ILE A 286 14.99 3.69 7.39
CA ILE A 286 16.14 3.83 8.29
C ILE A 286 17.21 4.77 7.71
N ARG A 287 17.49 4.66 6.40
CA ARG A 287 18.49 5.48 5.70
C ARG A 287 18.12 6.96 5.77
N GLN A 288 16.85 7.32 5.53
CA GLN A 288 16.38 8.71 5.61
C GLN A 288 16.49 9.31 7.02
N MET A 289 16.52 8.47 8.05
CA MET A 289 16.62 8.88 9.46
C MET A 289 18.07 8.90 10.01
N SER A 290 19.03 8.39 9.23
CA SER A 290 20.44 8.23 9.63
C SER A 290 21.36 9.37 9.15
N ILE A 291 20.87 10.30 8.31
CA ILE A 291 21.67 11.36 7.66
C ILE A 291 21.54 12.66 8.41
#